data_AF-A0A840VJE3-F1
#
_entry.id   AF-A0A840VJE3-F1
#
_cell.length_a   1.000
_cell.length_b   1.000
_cell.length_c   1.000
_cell.angle_alpha   90.00
_cell.angle_beta   90.00
_cell.angle_gamma   90.00
#
_symmetry.space_group_name_H-M   'P 1'
#
loop_
_entity.id
_entity.type
_entity.pdbx_description
1 polymer ?
#
loop_
_entity_poly.entity_id
_entity_poly.type
_entity_poly.pdbx_seq_one_letter_code
_entity_poly.pdbx_strand_id
1 'polypeptide(L)'
;MSTWEDFHECFAQRFGFPDYYGRNMDAWIDCMEDYALGEDSLVLQIDGMQKLKDACPDVYEAICECSAFINYRSSESGGDRFLALSFSS
;
A
#
# COMPACT_ATOMS: atom_id res chain seq x y z
N MET A 1 1.46 -5.09 13.82
CA MET A 1 0.52 -4.15 13.20
C MET A 1 -0.88 -4.65 13.46
N SER A 2 -1.66 -3.89 14.23
CA SER A 2 -3.02 -4.26 14.65
C SER A 2 -4.01 -3.09 14.59
N THR A 3 -3.55 -1.91 14.17
CA THR A 3 -4.38 -0.69 14.07
C THR A 3 -4.07 0.07 12.79
N TRP A 4 -4.96 1.01 12.42
CA TRP A 4 -4.73 1.98 11.35
C TRP A 4 -3.49 2.85 11.58
N GLU A 5 -3.23 3.24 12.83
CA GLU A 5 -2.06 4.02 13.18
C GLU A 5 -0.77 3.22 12.96
N ASP A 6 -0.73 1.96 13.41
CA ASP A 6 0.42 1.08 13.16
C ASP A 6 0.68 0.91 11.66
N PHE A 7 -0.38 0.83 10.86
CA PHE A 7 -0.29 0.71 9.39
C PHE A 7 0.34 1.93 8.75
N HIS A 8 -0.21 3.12 9.02
CA HIS A 8 0.31 4.35 8.45
C HIS A 8 1.73 4.66 8.93
N GLU A 9 2.02 4.39 10.21
CA GLU A 9 3.37 4.56 10.76
C GLU A 9 4.37 3.61 10.10
N CYS A 10 4.02 2.32 9.93
CA CYS A 10 4.87 1.33 9.29
C CYS A 10 5.25 1.75 7.86
N PHE A 11 4.27 2.15 7.05
CA PHE A 11 4.53 2.59 5.67
C PHE A 11 5.32 3.89 5.62
N ALA A 12 4.94 4.90 6.42
CA ALA A 12 5.63 6.17 6.44
C ALA A 12 7.12 6.01 6.78
N GLN A 13 7.43 5.20 7.81
CA GLN A 13 8.82 4.91 8.19
C GLN A 13 9.55 4.08 7.14
N ARG A 14 8.92 3.03 6.60
CA ARG A 14 9.60 2.05 5.74
C ARG A 14 9.91 2.58 4.34
N PHE A 15 9.04 3.44 3.82
CA PHE A 15 9.12 4.03 2.49
C PHE A 15 9.57 5.49 2.52
N GLY A 16 9.74 6.09 3.71
CA GLY A 16 10.21 7.46 3.86
C GLY A 16 9.20 8.48 3.33
N PHE A 17 7.91 8.29 3.64
CA PHE A 17 6.88 9.25 3.23
C PHE A 17 7.11 10.62 3.87
N PRO A 18 6.62 11.72 3.26
CA PRO A 18 6.84 13.06 3.78
C PRO A 18 6.24 13.28 5.17
N ASP A 19 6.81 14.23 5.93
CA ASP A 19 6.32 14.60 7.28
C ASP A 19 4.85 15.05 7.29
N TYR A 20 4.33 15.51 6.15
CA TYR A 20 2.93 15.91 5.97
C TYR A 20 2.03 14.77 5.46
N TYR A 21 2.46 13.51 5.58
CA TYR A 21 1.66 12.34 5.23
C TYR A 21 0.33 12.31 5.99
N GLY A 22 -0.79 12.34 5.25
CA GLY A 22 -2.14 12.54 5.80
C GLY A 22 -2.75 11.37 6.57
N ARG A 23 -2.05 10.23 6.67
CA ARG A 23 -2.48 9.02 7.41
C ARG A 23 -3.92 8.57 7.08
N ASN A 24 -4.24 8.54 5.79
CA ASN A 24 -5.45 7.96 5.23
C ASN A 24 -5.09 7.25 3.91
N MET A 25 -6.04 6.51 3.33
CA MET A 25 -5.75 5.70 2.14
C MET A 25 -5.56 6.51 0.85
N ASP A 26 -6.18 7.69 0.72
CA ASP A 26 -5.92 8.57 -0.42
C ASP A 26 -4.46 9.05 -0.39
N ALA A 27 -3.99 9.51 0.76
CA ALA A 27 -2.60 9.89 0.97
C ALA A 27 -1.64 8.70 0.78
N TRP A 28 -2.05 7.49 1.17
CA TRP A 28 -1.27 6.27 0.94
C TRP A 28 -1.13 5.97 -0.56
N ILE A 29 -2.23 6.06 -1.32
CA ILE A 29 -2.24 5.87 -2.78
C ILE A 29 -1.27 6.85 -3.43
N ASP A 30 -1.40 8.14 -3.12
CA ASP A 30 -0.54 9.19 -3.69
C ASP A 30 0.95 8.90 -3.41
N CYS A 31 1.29 8.56 -2.16
CA CYS A 31 2.68 8.27 -1.80
C CYS A 31 3.20 6.97 -2.46
N MET A 32 2.37 5.95 -2.63
CA MET A 32 2.78 4.71 -3.29
C MET A 32 2.93 4.88 -4.81
N GLU A 33 2.06 5.67 -5.44
CA GLU A 33 2.19 6.05 -6.85
C GLU A 33 3.48 6.81 -7.10
N ASP A 34 3.77 7.80 -6.24
CA ASP A 34 5.02 8.57 -6.25
C ASP A 34 6.24 7.69 -5.99
N TYR A 35 6.17 6.81 -4.99
CA TYR A 35 7.27 5.89 -4.67
C TYR A 35 7.59 4.95 -5.83
N ALA A 36 6.58 4.50 -6.55
CA ALA A 36 6.77 3.63 -7.71
C ALA A 36 7.29 4.41 -8.95
N LEU A 37 7.34 5.75 -8.96
CA LEU A 37 7.72 6.53 -10.15
C LEU A 37 9.08 6.08 -10.69
N GLY A 38 9.12 5.72 -11.98
CA GLY A 38 10.33 5.21 -12.64
C GLY A 38 10.52 3.69 -12.57
N GLU A 39 9.73 2.97 -11.78
CA GLU A 39 9.71 1.51 -11.74
C GLU A 39 8.60 0.94 -12.63
N ASP A 40 8.89 -0.10 -13.42
CA ASP A 40 7.87 -0.81 -14.21
C ASP A 40 6.97 -1.67 -13.32
N SER A 41 7.46 -2.07 -12.14
CA SER A 41 6.70 -2.91 -11.21
C SER A 41 7.17 -2.76 -9.76
N LEU A 42 6.24 -2.81 -8.82
CA LEU A 42 6.52 -2.82 -7.39
C LEU A 42 5.89 -4.06 -6.75
N VAL A 43 6.64 -4.76 -5.91
CA VAL A 43 6.13 -5.87 -5.10
C VAL A 43 6.21 -5.48 -3.62
N LEU A 44 5.07 -5.42 -2.95
CA LEU A 44 5.00 -5.27 -1.50
C LEU A 44 4.97 -6.65 -0.86
N GLN A 45 6.11 -7.05 -0.28
CA GLN A 45 6.17 -8.23 0.57
C GLN A 45 5.69 -7.87 1.98
N ILE A 46 4.65 -8.55 2.44
CA ILE A 46 4.03 -8.31 3.74
C ILE A 46 4.01 -9.61 4.53
N ASP A 47 4.80 -9.63 5.58
CA ASP A 47 4.90 -10.76 6.49
C ASP A 47 3.80 -10.68 7.58
N GLY A 48 3.27 -11.84 7.97
CA GLY A 48 2.25 -11.93 9.02
C GLY A 48 0.88 -11.39 8.63
N MET A 49 0.55 -11.36 7.33
CA MET A 49 -0.69 -10.81 6.82
C MET A 49 -1.95 -11.50 7.39
N GLN A 50 -1.85 -12.81 7.70
CA GLN A 50 -2.96 -13.53 8.35
C GLN A 50 -3.31 -12.92 9.72
N LYS A 51 -2.30 -12.58 10.52
CA LYS A 51 -2.51 -11.94 11.83
C LYS A 51 -3.13 -10.55 11.68
N LEU A 52 -2.72 -9.80 10.65
CA LEU A 52 -3.33 -8.50 10.36
C LEU A 52 -4.80 -8.67 9.99
N LYS A 53 -5.14 -9.62 9.13
CA LYS A 53 -6.51 -9.90 8.73
C LYS A 53 -7.40 -10.24 9.93
N ASP A 54 -6.88 -11.04 10.86
CA ASP A 54 -7.63 -11.44 12.06
C ASP A 54 -7.78 -10.29 13.07
N ALA A 55 -6.76 -9.43 13.21
CA ALA A 55 -6.75 -8.34 14.19
C ALA A 55 -7.40 -7.05 13.69
N CYS A 56 -7.28 -6.75 12.40
CA CYS A 56 -7.72 -5.51 11.76
C CYS A 56 -8.12 -5.77 10.29
N PRO A 57 -9.29 -6.40 10.07
CA PRO A 57 -9.75 -6.77 8.72
C PRO A 57 -9.90 -5.56 7.79
N ASP A 58 -10.33 -4.41 8.32
CA ASP A 58 -10.51 -3.19 7.53
C ASP A 58 -9.19 -2.72 6.89
N VAL A 59 -8.07 -2.79 7.61
CA VAL A 59 -6.74 -2.45 7.06
C VAL A 59 -6.32 -3.47 5.99
N TYR A 60 -6.60 -4.75 6.23
CA TYR A 60 -6.34 -5.82 5.25
C TYR A 60 -7.14 -5.62 3.96
N GLU A 61 -8.42 -5.26 4.06
CA GLU A 61 -9.27 -4.99 2.90
C GLU A 61 -8.79 -3.75 2.17
N ALA A 62 -8.55 -2.66 2.90
CA ALA A 62 -8.09 -1.41 2.32
C ALA A 62 -6.76 -1.54 1.58
N ILE A 63 -5.77 -2.26 2.12
CA ILE A 63 -4.51 -2.44 1.39
C ILE A 63 -4.71 -3.24 0.11
N CYS A 64 -5.59 -4.24 0.10
CA CYS A 64 -5.92 -5.01 -1.10
C CYS A 64 -6.64 -4.14 -2.15
N GLU A 65 -7.67 -3.41 -1.72
CA GLU A 65 -8.48 -2.55 -2.60
C GLU A 65 -7.67 -1.40 -3.18
N CYS A 66 -6.95 -0.66 -2.35
CA CYS A 66 -6.15 0.48 -2.80
C CYS A 66 -4.97 0.06 -3.69
N SER A 67 -4.36 -1.10 -3.41
CA SER A 67 -3.35 -1.68 -4.31
C SER A 67 -3.92 -2.01 -5.69
N ALA A 68 -5.12 -2.61 -5.73
CA ALA A 68 -5.82 -2.87 -6.99
C ALA A 68 -6.22 -1.56 -7.70
N PHE A 69 -6.61 -0.54 -6.94
CA PHE A 69 -6.98 0.76 -7.48
C PHE A 69 -5.80 1.49 -8.16
N ILE A 70 -4.60 1.44 -7.58
CA ILE A 70 -3.37 1.94 -8.22
C ILE A 70 -3.16 1.28 -9.59
N ASN A 71 -3.32 -0.04 -9.66
CA ASN A 71 -3.18 -0.80 -10.91
C ASN A 71 -4.24 -0.40 -11.94
N TYR A 72 -5.49 -0.24 -11.50
CA TYR A 72 -6.58 0.23 -12.35
C TYR A 72 -6.26 1.61 -12.95
N ARG A 73 -5.80 2.57 -12.14
CA ARG A 73 -5.43 3.92 -12.62
C ARG A 73 -4.27 3.90 -13.60
N SER A 74 -3.27 3.05 -13.37
CA SER A 74 -2.16 2.86 -14.32
C SER A 74 -2.66 2.36 -15.67
N SER A 75 -3.51 1.33 -15.66
CA SER A 75 -4.10 0.74 -16.87
C SER A 75 -4.92 1.77 -17.66
N GLU A 76 -5.75 2.58 -17.00
CA GLU A 76 -6.56 3.63 -17.65
C GLU A 76 -5.68 4.71 -18.30
N SER A 77 -4.49 4.95 -17.76
CA SER A 77 -3.51 5.90 -18.30
C SER A 77 -2.62 5.30 -19.40
N GLY A 78 -2.85 4.03 -19.78
CA GLY A 78 -2.06 3.30 -20.77
C GLY A 78 -0.67 2.87 -20.28
N GLY A 79 -0.45 2.87 -18.96
CA GLY A 79 0.81 2.44 -18.35
C GLY A 79 0.78 0.96 -17.95
N ASP A 80 1.90 0.26 -18.15
CA ASP A 80 2.07 -1.16 -17.79
C ASP A 80 2.51 -1.40 -16.34
N ARG A 81 2.39 -0.36 -15.49
CA ARG A 81 2.88 -0.43 -14.11
C ARG A 81 1.93 -1.26 -13.25
N PHE A 82 2.52 -2.09 -12.40
CA PHE A 82 1.74 -2.88 -11.44
C PHE A 82 2.37 -2.87 -10.05
N LEU A 83 1.51 -2.75 -9.05
CA LEU A 83 1.77 -2.99 -7.65
C LEU A 83 1.17 -4.35 -7.28
N ALA A 84 2.04 -5.29 -6.95
CA ALA A 84 1.67 -6.62 -6.51
C ALA A 84 1.81 -6.75 -4.99
N LEU A 85 0.87 -7.46 -4.37
CA LEU A 85 0.95 -7.84 -2.97
C LEU A 85 1.44 -9.29 -2.86
N SER A 86 2.48 -9.51 -2.05
CA SER A 86 3.00 -10.84 -1.74
C SER A 86 2.88 -11.07 -0.23
N PHE A 87 2.03 -12.03 0.16
CA PHE A 87 1.80 -12.34 1.57
C PHE A 87 2.62 -13.54 2.01
N SER A 88 3.32 -13.38 3.13
CA SER A 88 4.03 -14.47 3.80
C SER A 88 3.42 -14.73 5.18
N SER A 89 3.70 -15.92 5.73
CA SER A 89 3.06 -16.46 6.94
C SER A 89 3.73 -16.02 8.24
#